data_AF-L9MBZ3-F1
#
_entry.id   AF-L9MBZ3-F1
#
_cell.length_a   1.000
_cell.length_b   1.000
_cell.length_c   1.000
_cell.angle_alpha   90.00
_cell.angle_beta   90.00
_cell.angle_gamma   90.00
#
_symmetry.space_group_name_H-M   'P 1'
#
loop_
_entity.id
_entity.type
_entity.pdbx_description
1 polymer ?
#
loop_
_entity_poly.entity_id
_entity_poly.type
_entity_poly.pdbx_seq_one_letter_code
_entity_poly.pdbx_strand_id
1 'polypeptide(L)'
;MFYLGQIIEYHDDKGYGLLLDHHSAQTVAFYIADFPKEGGQPKKGETIKYVVINDKGTFKAHQMIRLDVAMSNDLKSKKVDIDKQRNILRASQTDSRKFGFISFVILVMVFGLVYFSFAAWTQYQSYQKDQLAKFELFEQQQKQIVAQQRKEVGYVKPVKFSEKSENALNGKNEALRVQNAPAVAMTANTPAVASTNTSPYRCDGRTHCSQMNSYEEALFFIRNCPNTQMNGDHDGQPCERQFRH
;
A
#
# COMPACT_ATOMS: atom_id res chain seq x y z
N MET A 1 -2.42 -0.18 2.64
CA MET A 1 -2.88 1.23 2.77
C MET A 1 -3.51 1.63 1.45
N PHE A 2 -4.59 2.41 1.46
CA PHE A 2 -5.23 2.87 0.22
C PHE A 2 -4.63 4.19 -0.25
N TYR A 3 -4.48 4.32 -1.55
CA TYR A 3 -3.96 5.50 -2.25
C TYR A 3 -5.03 6.04 -3.20
N LEU A 4 -4.91 7.32 -3.52
CA LEU A 4 -5.77 8.00 -4.48
C LEU A 4 -4.91 8.44 -5.65
N GLY A 5 -5.38 8.18 -6.86
CA GLY A 5 -4.67 8.56 -8.07
C GLY A 5 -5.59 8.85 -9.24
N GLN A 6 -5.05 9.55 -10.22
CA GLN A 6 -5.78 9.98 -11.41
C GLN A 6 -5.19 9.33 -12.66
N ILE A 7 -6.02 8.80 -13.54
CA ILE A 7 -5.54 8.18 -14.79
C ILE A 7 -4.98 9.26 -15.71
N ILE A 8 -3.72 9.11 -16.11
CA ILE A 8 -3.08 10.02 -17.05
C ILE A 8 -3.17 9.47 -18.47
N GLU A 9 -2.98 8.16 -18.62
CA GLU A 9 -2.88 7.49 -19.91
C GLU A 9 -3.32 6.03 -19.81
N TYR A 10 -3.95 5.52 -20.87
CA TYR A 10 -4.37 4.13 -20.99
C TYR A 10 -4.11 3.63 -22.41
N HIS A 11 -3.42 2.50 -22.52
CA HIS A 11 -3.09 1.83 -23.77
C HIS A 11 -3.91 0.56 -23.90
N ASP A 12 -5.02 0.64 -24.66
CA ASP A 12 -5.97 -0.47 -24.83
C ASP A 12 -5.35 -1.66 -25.60
N ASP A 13 -4.44 -1.36 -26.53
CA ASP A 13 -3.69 -2.35 -27.31
C ASP A 13 -2.80 -3.25 -26.45
N LYS A 14 -2.27 -2.72 -25.33
CA LYS A 14 -1.36 -3.42 -24.42
C LYS A 14 -2.00 -3.80 -23.09
N GLY A 15 -3.22 -3.33 -22.82
CA GLY A 15 -3.98 -3.62 -21.60
C GLY A 15 -3.36 -3.05 -20.32
N TYR A 16 -2.60 -1.95 -20.41
CA TYR A 16 -2.07 -1.25 -19.24
C TYR A 16 -2.31 0.26 -19.31
N GLY A 17 -2.32 0.90 -18.15
CA GLY A 17 -2.40 2.35 -18.03
C GLY A 17 -1.49 2.88 -16.94
N LEU A 18 -1.38 4.21 -16.91
CA LEU A 18 -0.57 4.96 -15.97
C LEU A 18 -1.48 5.87 -15.16
N LEU A 19 -1.31 5.83 -13.85
CA LEU A 19 -1.99 6.72 -12.92
C LEU A 19 -0.98 7.57 -12.15
N LEU A 20 -1.36 8.81 -11.85
CA LEU A 20 -0.59 9.71 -11.01
C LEU A 20 -1.12 9.62 -9.59
N ASP A 21 -0.25 9.31 -8.63
CA ASP A 21 -0.60 9.33 -7.23
C ASP A 21 -0.76 10.78 -6.71
N HIS A 22 -1.85 11.06 -6.00
CA HIS A 22 -2.16 12.40 -5.49
C HIS A 22 -1.23 12.87 -4.37
N HIS A 23 -0.64 11.97 -3.59
CA HIS A 23 0.18 12.33 -2.43
C HIS A 23 1.67 12.41 -2.77
N SER A 24 2.15 11.44 -3.55
CA SER A 24 3.57 11.29 -3.89
C SER A 24 3.93 11.90 -5.24
N ALA A 25 2.94 12.26 -6.07
CA ALA A 25 3.13 12.68 -7.46
C ALA A 25 3.95 11.69 -8.31
N GLN A 26 4.00 10.42 -7.90
CA GLN A 26 4.67 9.36 -8.63
C GLN A 26 3.71 8.71 -9.62
N THR A 27 4.24 8.28 -10.76
CA THR A 27 3.48 7.52 -11.75
C THR A 27 3.50 6.05 -11.39
N VAL A 28 2.32 5.44 -11.28
CA VAL A 28 2.16 4.01 -11.00
C VAL A 28 1.50 3.36 -12.22
N ALA A 29 2.03 2.21 -12.62
CA ALA A 29 1.44 1.43 -13.70
C ALA A 29 0.34 0.51 -13.14
N PHE A 30 -0.76 0.39 -13.89
CA PHE A 30 -1.85 -0.53 -13.60
C PHE A 30 -2.20 -1.35 -14.85
N TYR A 31 -2.73 -2.55 -14.64
CA TYR A 31 -3.18 -3.43 -15.72
C TYR A 31 -4.70 -3.47 -15.77
N ILE A 32 -5.27 -3.66 -16.96
CA ILE A 32 -6.72 -3.77 -17.17
C ILE A 32 -7.32 -4.97 -16.42
N ALA A 33 -6.52 -6.03 -16.19
CA ALA A 33 -6.93 -7.22 -15.44
C ALA A 33 -7.29 -6.91 -13.99
N ASP A 34 -6.59 -5.97 -13.36
CA ASP A 34 -6.84 -5.51 -11.99
C ASP A 34 -7.89 -4.38 -11.95
N PHE A 35 -8.27 -3.86 -13.10
CA PHE A 35 -9.18 -2.73 -13.22
C PHE A 35 -10.65 -3.18 -13.14
N PRO A 36 -11.50 -2.46 -12.41
CA PRO A 36 -12.91 -2.82 -12.28
C PRO A 36 -13.62 -2.75 -13.64
N LYS A 37 -14.25 -3.87 -14.05
CA LYS A 37 -15.04 -3.98 -15.29
C LYS A 37 -16.30 -3.10 -15.28
N GLU A 38 -16.76 -2.73 -14.08
CA GLU A 38 -17.97 -1.96 -13.88
C GLU A 38 -17.82 -0.55 -14.45
N GLY A 39 -18.52 -0.30 -15.58
CA GLY A 39 -18.70 0.97 -16.30
C GLY A 39 -17.65 1.27 -17.40
N GLY A 40 -16.98 0.24 -17.91
CA GLY A 40 -16.20 0.33 -19.16
C GLY A 40 -14.70 0.56 -18.98
N GLN A 41 -14.04 0.91 -20.09
CA GLN A 41 -12.60 1.12 -20.15
C GLN A 41 -12.14 2.32 -19.28
N PRO A 42 -10.89 2.31 -18.80
CA PRO A 42 -10.32 3.38 -18.00
C PRO A 42 -10.31 4.71 -18.78
N LYS A 43 -10.81 5.79 -18.17
CA LYS A 43 -10.86 7.10 -18.82
C LYS A 43 -9.74 8.02 -18.30
N LYS A 44 -9.09 8.73 -19.22
CA LYS A 44 -8.13 9.79 -18.86
C LYS A 44 -8.82 10.84 -17.97
N GLY A 45 -8.19 11.16 -16.85
CA GLY A 45 -8.70 12.11 -15.85
C GLY A 45 -9.62 11.51 -14.78
N GLU A 46 -9.93 10.22 -14.84
CA GLU A 46 -10.79 9.54 -13.84
C GLU A 46 -10.04 9.35 -12.51
N THR A 47 -10.75 9.56 -11.39
CA THR A 47 -10.18 9.40 -10.05
C THR A 47 -10.42 8.00 -9.52
N ILE A 48 -9.34 7.36 -9.07
CA ILE A 48 -9.33 5.97 -8.62
C ILE A 48 -8.72 5.86 -7.24
N LYS A 49 -9.35 5.01 -6.41
CA LYS A 49 -8.77 4.54 -5.16
C LYS A 49 -8.19 3.16 -5.38
N TYR A 50 -6.95 2.96 -4.98
CA TYR A 50 -6.21 1.73 -5.26
C TYR A 50 -5.29 1.35 -4.09
N VAL A 51 -4.81 0.12 -4.08
CA VAL A 51 -3.81 -0.38 -3.12
C VAL A 51 -2.55 -0.72 -3.90
N VAL A 52 -1.38 -0.35 -3.38
CA VAL A 52 -0.10 -0.77 -3.97
C VAL A 52 0.32 -2.11 -3.38
N ILE A 53 0.56 -3.10 -4.24
CA ILE A 53 1.07 -4.42 -3.87
C ILE A 53 2.42 -4.62 -4.56
N ASN A 54 3.40 -5.16 -3.83
CA ASN A 54 4.69 -5.54 -4.39
C ASN A 54 4.58 -6.96 -4.95
N ASP A 55 4.50 -7.08 -6.27
CA ASP A 55 4.52 -8.35 -7.01
C ASP A 55 5.87 -8.50 -7.71
N LYS A 56 6.65 -9.50 -7.28
CA LYS A 56 7.97 -9.85 -7.86
C LYS A 56 8.96 -8.68 -7.97
N GLY A 57 8.92 -7.74 -7.02
CA GLY A 57 9.81 -6.57 -6.99
C GLY A 57 9.29 -5.36 -7.80
N THR A 58 8.07 -5.44 -8.33
CA THR A 58 7.41 -4.32 -8.99
C THR A 58 6.18 -3.89 -8.19
N PHE A 59 6.10 -2.60 -7.86
CA PHE A 59 4.92 -2.03 -7.23
C PHE A 59 3.82 -1.88 -8.27
N LYS A 60 2.69 -2.57 -8.05
CA LYS A 60 1.52 -2.53 -8.93
C LYS A 60 0.30 -2.04 -8.17
N ALA A 61 -0.59 -1.34 -8.88
CA ALA A 61 -1.90 -1.00 -8.36
C ALA A 61 -2.83 -2.23 -8.41
N HIS A 62 -3.47 -2.55 -7.29
CA HIS A 62 -4.43 -3.64 -7.12
C HIS A 62 -5.65 -3.16 -6.33
N GLN A 63 -6.78 -3.88 -6.41
CA GLN A 63 -8.06 -3.48 -5.79
C GLN A 63 -8.48 -2.04 -6.14
N MET A 64 -8.53 -1.74 -7.44
CA MET A 64 -8.90 -0.43 -7.95
C MET A 64 -10.42 -0.20 -7.89
N ILE A 65 -10.84 0.97 -7.41
CA ILE A 65 -12.25 1.39 -7.28
C ILE A 65 -12.41 2.76 -7.93
N ARG A 66 -13.41 2.89 -8.81
CA ARG A 66 -13.72 4.15 -9.52
C ARG A 66 -14.60 5.03 -8.64
N LEU A 67 -14.06 6.13 -8.17
CA LEU A 67 -14.81 7.04 -7.29
C LEU A 67 -15.93 7.74 -8.05
N ASP A 68 -15.70 8.06 -9.32
CA ASP A 68 -16.66 8.79 -10.16
C ASP A 68 -17.90 7.95 -10.51
N VAL A 69 -17.73 6.63 -10.65
CA VAL A 69 -18.85 5.70 -10.93
C VAL A 69 -19.57 5.25 -9.66
N ALA A 70 -18.84 5.00 -8.57
CA ALA A 70 -19.44 4.67 -7.28
C ALA A 70 -20.41 5.77 -6.81
N MET A 71 -20.03 7.04 -7.01
CA MET A 71 -20.88 8.19 -6.67
C MET A 71 -22.12 8.29 -7.57
N SER A 72 -21.99 7.97 -8.87
CA SER A 72 -23.12 7.95 -9.80
C SER A 72 -24.13 6.82 -9.52
N ASN A 73 -23.65 5.63 -9.12
CA ASN A 73 -24.49 4.50 -8.76
C ASN A 73 -25.18 4.72 -7.42
N ASP A 74 -24.52 5.35 -6.44
CA ASP A 74 -25.16 5.75 -5.19
C ASP A 74 -26.27 6.77 -5.45
N LEU A 75 -26.02 7.78 -6.30
CA LEU A 75 -27.05 8.75 -6.72
C LEU A 75 -28.21 8.09 -7.49
N LYS A 76 -27.95 7.06 -8.30
CA LYS A 76 -28.96 6.34 -9.09
C LYS A 76 -29.77 5.36 -8.24
N SER A 77 -29.13 4.71 -7.25
CA SER A 77 -29.76 3.90 -6.20
C SER A 77 -30.60 4.78 -5.25
N LYS A 78 -30.14 6.00 -5.00
CA LYS A 78 -30.84 7.07 -4.27
C LYS A 78 -31.84 7.82 -5.15
N LYS A 79 -32.41 7.18 -6.18
CA LYS A 79 -33.71 7.61 -6.69
C LYS A 79 -34.75 7.19 -5.67
N VAL A 80 -34.87 8.01 -4.62
CA VAL A 80 -35.85 7.88 -3.56
C VAL A 80 -37.22 7.65 -4.20
N ASP A 81 -37.84 6.52 -3.90
CA ASP A 81 -39.24 6.27 -4.19
C ASP A 81 -40.07 7.22 -3.30
N ILE A 82 -40.32 8.43 -3.82
CA ILE A 82 -41.03 9.50 -3.12
C ILE A 82 -42.45 9.03 -2.73
N ASP A 83 -43.04 8.09 -3.47
CA ASP A 83 -44.38 7.57 -3.17
C ASP A 83 -44.37 6.62 -1.97
N LYS A 84 -43.30 5.85 -1.77
CA LYS A 84 -43.10 5.03 -0.56
C LYS A 84 -42.89 5.89 0.69
N GLN A 85 -42.16 7.01 0.57
CA GLN A 85 -41.87 7.89 1.70
C GLN A 85 -43.11 8.69 2.17
N ARG A 86 -44.02 9.03 1.25
CA ARG A 86 -45.26 9.75 1.55
C ARG A 86 -46.23 8.93 2.41
N ASN A 87 -46.21 7.60 2.27
CA ASN A 87 -47.04 6.68 3.07
C ASN A 87 -46.49 6.47 4.49
N ILE A 88 -45.17 6.56 4.71
CA ILE A 88 -44.56 6.45 6.04
C ILE A 88 -44.79 7.72 6.87
N LEU A 89 -44.75 8.90 6.23
CA LEU A 89 -45.07 10.18 6.88
C LEU A 89 -46.55 10.31 7.25
N ARG A 90 -47.47 9.68 6.50
CA ARG A 90 -48.89 9.63 6.87
C ARG A 90 -49.20 8.60 7.96
N ALA A 91 -48.38 7.56 8.11
CA ALA A 91 -48.55 6.54 9.15
C ALA A 91 -48.06 7.00 10.54
N SER A 92 -47.36 8.14 10.65
CA SER A 92 -46.92 8.67 11.95
C SER A 92 -47.96 9.55 12.64
N GLN A 93 -49.15 9.70 12.07
CA GLN A 93 -50.24 10.48 12.66
C GLN A 93 -51.16 9.61 13.52
N THR A 94 -50.59 8.89 14.48
CA THR A 94 -51.38 8.30 15.59
C THR A 94 -50.62 8.46 16.91
N ASP A 95 -51.27 9.22 17.79
CA ASP A 95 -51.15 9.27 19.26
C ASP A 95 -50.12 10.22 19.90
N SER A 96 -50.57 11.47 20.09
CA SER A 96 -49.84 12.63 20.59
C SER A 96 -49.61 12.69 22.12
N ARG A 97 -49.89 11.62 22.89
CA ARG A 97 -49.74 11.65 24.36
C ARG A 97 -48.43 11.08 24.90
N LYS A 98 -47.62 10.36 24.10
CA LYS A 98 -46.37 9.70 24.56
C LYS A 98 -45.07 10.33 24.04
N PHE A 99 -45.15 11.34 23.17
CA PHE A 99 -43.97 11.91 22.48
C PHE A 99 -43.04 12.75 23.37
N GLY A 100 -43.54 13.32 24.48
CA GLY A 100 -42.73 14.16 25.37
C GLY A 100 -41.62 13.39 26.11
N PHE A 101 -41.97 12.23 26.70
CA PHE A 101 -41.00 11.42 27.44
C PHE A 101 -39.97 10.76 26.52
N ILE A 102 -40.40 10.27 25.36
CA ILE A 102 -39.50 9.63 24.39
C ILE A 102 -38.47 10.66 23.86
N SER A 103 -38.90 11.90 23.59
CA SER A 103 -38.01 12.99 23.19
C SER A 103 -36.95 13.32 24.26
N PHE A 104 -37.35 13.37 25.53
CA PHE A 104 -36.43 13.63 26.63
C PHE A 104 -35.40 12.49 26.81
N VAL A 105 -35.83 11.23 26.71
CA VAL A 105 -34.95 10.06 26.81
C VAL A 105 -33.91 10.05 25.68
N ILE A 106 -34.32 10.39 24.46
CA ILE A 106 -33.41 10.49 23.30
C ILE A 106 -32.40 11.62 23.51
N LEU A 107 -32.82 12.79 23.99
CA LEU A 107 -31.90 13.89 24.30
C LEU A 107 -30.87 13.47 25.34
N VAL A 108 -31.28 12.83 26.43
CA VAL A 108 -30.37 12.33 27.47
C VAL A 108 -29.37 11.31 26.92
N MET A 109 -29.82 10.38 26.05
CA MET A 109 -28.90 9.45 25.40
C MET A 109 -27.89 10.15 24.49
N VAL A 110 -28.32 11.12 23.69
CA VAL A 110 -27.43 11.89 22.80
C VAL A 110 -26.42 12.69 23.61
N PHE A 111 -26.85 13.38 24.67
CA PHE A 111 -25.94 14.09 25.58
C PHE A 111 -24.96 13.13 26.27
N GLY A 112 -25.42 11.94 26.67
CA GLY A 112 -24.55 10.89 27.22
C GLY A 112 -23.47 10.42 26.24
N LEU A 113 -23.83 10.19 24.97
CA LEU A 113 -22.89 9.80 23.92
C LEU A 113 -21.86 10.90 23.61
N VAL A 114 -22.31 12.16 23.55
CA VAL A 114 -21.42 13.31 23.36
C VAL A 114 -20.46 13.46 24.54
N TYR A 115 -20.96 13.35 25.77
CA TYR A 115 -20.14 13.41 26.98
C TYR A 115 -19.11 12.28 27.02
N PHE A 116 -19.53 11.05 26.71
CA PHE A 116 -18.63 9.89 26.68
C PHE A 116 -17.56 10.04 25.60
N SER A 117 -17.93 10.51 24.41
CA SER A 117 -16.99 10.77 23.32
C SER A 117 -15.98 11.87 23.69
N PHE A 118 -16.43 12.93 24.37
CA PHE A 118 -15.57 14.00 24.87
C PHE A 118 -14.59 13.48 25.95
N ALA A 119 -15.07 12.68 26.90
CA ALA A 119 -14.23 12.08 27.93
C ALA A 119 -13.18 11.09 27.36
N ALA A 120 -13.54 10.31 26.34
CA ALA A 120 -12.58 9.46 25.64
C ALA A 120 -11.53 10.30 24.88
N TRP A 121 -11.94 11.42 24.28
CA TRP A 121 -11.05 12.32 23.56
C TRP A 121 -10.05 13.03 24.48
N THR A 122 -10.44 13.42 25.69
CA THR A 122 -9.52 14.01 26.68
C THR A 122 -8.44 13.01 27.13
N GLN A 123 -8.81 11.74 27.31
CA GLN A 123 -7.85 10.68 27.63
C GLN A 123 -6.92 10.33 26.46
N TYR A 124 -7.42 10.40 25.22
CA TYR A 124 -6.59 10.21 24.04
C TYR A 124 -5.53 11.32 23.88
N GLN A 125 -5.88 12.55 24.29
CA GLN A 125 -4.98 13.70 24.26
C GLN A 125 -3.76 13.55 25.18
N SER A 126 -3.91 12.94 26.36
CA SER A 126 -2.77 12.71 27.28
C SER A 126 -1.82 11.64 26.74
N TYR A 127 -2.35 10.55 26.17
CA TYR A 127 -1.55 9.51 25.54
C TYR A 127 -0.64 10.04 24.42
N GLN A 128 -1.13 10.98 23.62
CA GLN A 128 -0.35 11.65 22.57
C GLN A 128 0.84 12.45 23.14
N LYS A 129 0.66 13.15 24.27
CA LYS A 129 1.74 13.92 24.91
C LYS A 129 2.85 13.01 25.45
N ASP A 130 2.48 11.88 26.03
CA ASP A 130 3.45 10.91 26.54
C ASP A 130 4.30 10.30 25.41
N GLN A 131 3.72 10.13 24.23
CA GLN A 131 4.47 9.65 23.05
C GLN A 131 5.50 10.67 22.57
N LEU A 132 5.15 11.96 22.57
CA LEU A 132 6.07 13.03 22.18
C LEU A 132 7.24 13.15 23.18
N ALA A 133 6.96 13.08 24.48
CA ALA A 133 8.00 13.12 25.52
C ALA A 133 8.99 11.94 25.41
N LYS A 134 8.49 10.74 25.07
CA LYS A 134 9.35 9.58 24.81
C LYS A 134 10.23 9.76 23.58
N PHE A 135 9.71 10.38 22.52
CA PHE A 135 10.49 10.68 21.33
C PHE A 135 11.65 11.63 21.64
N GLU A 136 11.40 12.73 22.36
CA GLU A 136 12.44 13.66 22.79
C GLU A 136 13.50 12.97 23.68
N LEU A 137 13.07 12.08 24.58
CA LEU A 137 13.97 11.30 25.42
C LEU A 137 14.88 10.39 24.59
N PHE A 138 14.34 9.68 23.59
CA PHE A 138 15.12 8.81 22.71
C PHE A 138 16.12 9.60 21.85
N GLU A 139 15.78 10.81 21.40
CA GLU A 139 16.72 11.68 20.68
C GLU A 139 17.92 12.08 21.56
N GLN A 140 17.67 12.43 22.83
CA GLN A 140 18.73 12.75 23.78
C GLN A 140 19.62 11.53 24.06
N GLN A 141 19.03 10.36 24.26
CA GLN A 141 19.79 9.11 24.45
C GLN A 141 20.67 8.80 23.23
N GLN A 142 20.15 8.96 22.00
CA GLN A 142 20.95 8.78 20.79
C GLN A 142 22.14 9.75 20.72
N LYS A 143 21.95 11.02 21.07
CA LYS A 143 23.05 12.01 21.10
C LYS A 143 24.15 11.60 22.07
N GLN A 144 23.79 11.05 23.23
CA GLN A 144 24.77 10.56 24.20
C GLN A 144 25.53 9.32 23.69
N ILE A 145 24.85 8.37 23.05
CA ILE A 145 25.51 7.19 22.45
C ILE A 145 26.51 7.62 21.37
N VAL A 146 26.11 8.53 20.48
CA VAL A 146 27.00 9.07 19.43
C VAL A 146 28.18 9.83 20.04
N ALA A 147 27.96 10.62 21.09
CA ALA A 147 29.03 11.33 21.79
C ALA A 147 30.00 10.38 22.51
N GLN A 148 29.50 9.28 23.08
CA GLN A 148 30.30 8.24 23.71
C GLN A 148 31.19 7.54 22.67
N GLN A 149 30.60 7.13 21.54
CA GLN A 149 31.36 6.55 20.42
C GLN A 149 32.44 7.50 19.90
N ARG A 150 32.18 8.82 19.84
CA ARG A 150 33.20 9.81 19.46
C ARG A 150 34.37 9.91 20.45
N LYS A 151 34.16 9.63 21.74
CA LYS A 151 35.24 9.62 22.75
C LYS A 151 36.10 8.36 22.62
N GLU A 152 35.49 7.23 22.32
CA GLU A 152 36.17 5.92 22.19
C GLU A 152 36.95 5.79 20.87
N VAL A 153 36.49 6.42 19.79
CA VAL A 153 37.16 6.38 18.48
C VAL A 153 38.44 7.25 18.43
N GLY A 154 38.69 8.10 19.43
CA GLY A 154 39.84 9.02 19.43
C GLY A 154 39.74 10.08 18.33
N TYR A 155 40.47 11.18 18.48
CA TYR A 155 40.38 12.33 17.58
C TYR A 155 40.90 11.98 16.18
N VAL A 156 40.01 11.64 15.24
CA VAL A 156 40.33 11.56 13.83
C VAL A 156 40.57 12.98 13.34
N LYS A 157 41.83 13.31 12.99
CA LYS A 157 42.21 14.62 12.48
C LYS A 157 41.28 14.98 11.31
N PRO A 158 40.64 16.17 11.31
CA PRO A 158 39.86 16.60 10.15
C PRO A 158 40.80 16.62 8.94
N VAL A 159 40.49 15.79 7.94
CA VAL A 159 41.18 15.82 6.66
C VAL A 159 40.81 17.15 6.01
N LYS A 160 41.74 18.12 6.04
CA LYS A 160 41.61 19.31 5.21
C LYS A 160 41.71 18.86 3.76
N PHE A 161 40.58 18.78 3.09
CA PHE A 161 40.56 18.60 1.65
C PHE A 161 41.35 19.76 1.03
N SER A 162 42.28 19.44 0.14
CA SER A 162 43.02 20.43 -0.64
C SER A 162 42.02 21.31 -1.40
N GLU A 163 42.36 22.59 -1.62
CA GLU A 163 41.59 23.53 -2.45
C GLU A 163 41.24 22.92 -3.83
N LYS A 164 42.11 22.04 -4.35
CA LYS A 164 41.87 21.28 -5.59
C LYS A 164 40.72 20.27 -5.49
N SER A 165 40.52 19.64 -4.34
CA SER A 165 39.40 18.71 -4.08
C SER A 165 38.09 19.42 -3.77
N GLU A 166 38.13 20.61 -3.15
CA GLU A 166 36.95 21.45 -2.91
C GLU A 166 36.40 22.00 -4.24
N ASN A 167 37.29 22.47 -5.11
CA ASN A 167 36.95 22.93 -6.45
C ASN A 167 36.43 21.80 -7.37
N ALA A 168 36.87 20.55 -7.16
CA ALA A 168 36.36 19.39 -7.89
C ALA A 168 34.96 18.93 -7.43
N LEU A 169 34.57 19.23 -6.18
CA LEU A 169 33.22 18.99 -5.66
C LEU A 169 32.25 20.11 -6.08
N ASN A 170 32.70 21.36 -6.11
CA ASN A 170 31.88 22.49 -6.59
C ASN A 170 31.76 22.55 -8.13
N GLY A 171 32.73 22.02 -8.87
CA GLY A 171 32.75 22.05 -10.35
C GLY A 171 31.85 21.02 -11.05
N LYS A 172 31.11 20.17 -10.33
CA LYS A 172 30.30 19.08 -10.92
C LYS A 172 28.81 19.41 -11.11
N ASN A 173 28.43 20.68 -11.03
CA ASN A 173 27.04 21.11 -11.19
C ASN A 173 26.72 21.69 -12.60
N GLU A 174 27.69 21.76 -13.52
CA GLU A 174 27.47 22.31 -14.88
C GLU A 174 27.83 21.38 -16.06
N ALA A 175 28.19 20.12 -15.82
CA ALA A 175 28.51 19.17 -16.89
C ALA A 175 27.69 17.88 -16.80
N LEU A 176 26.35 17.97 -16.79
CA LEU A 176 25.49 16.92 -17.35
C LEU A 176 24.12 17.50 -17.74
N ARG A 177 24.13 18.47 -18.66
CA ARG A 177 22.96 18.82 -19.46
C ARG A 177 23.18 18.28 -20.89
N VAL A 178 23.03 16.97 -21.06
CA VAL A 178 22.86 16.28 -22.35
C VAL A 178 21.80 15.20 -22.10
N GLN A 179 20.54 15.53 -22.35
CA GLN A 179 19.74 15.11 -23.51
C GLN A 179 19.43 13.60 -23.52
N ASN A 180 18.12 13.32 -23.34
CA ASN A 180 17.34 12.13 -23.67
C ASN A 180 18.03 11.01 -24.48
N ALA A 181 18.18 9.82 -23.88
CA ALA A 181 17.76 8.51 -24.41
C ALA A 181 17.98 7.41 -23.33
N PRO A 182 17.16 6.33 -23.32
CA PRO A 182 17.07 5.41 -22.19
C PRO A 182 18.07 4.25 -22.34
N ALA A 183 18.59 3.73 -21.22
CA ALA A 183 18.65 2.30 -20.91
C ALA A 183 19.65 1.96 -19.77
N VAL A 184 19.33 0.83 -19.12
CA VAL A 184 20.19 -0.10 -18.38
C VAL A 184 20.61 0.25 -16.93
N ALA A 185 19.91 -0.43 -16.02
CA ALA A 185 20.37 -1.16 -14.83
C ALA A 185 21.78 -0.87 -14.26
N MET A 186 21.81 -0.58 -12.96
CA MET A 186 22.92 -0.98 -12.07
C MET A 186 22.39 -1.51 -10.74
N THR A 187 22.41 -2.84 -10.67
CA THR A 187 22.79 -3.70 -9.54
C THR A 187 23.25 -2.99 -8.26
N ALA A 188 22.46 -3.15 -7.20
CA ALA A 188 22.94 -3.06 -5.83
C ALA A 188 23.49 -4.43 -5.41
N ASN A 189 24.83 -4.53 -5.35
CA ASN A 189 25.53 -5.61 -4.67
C ASN A 189 25.38 -5.44 -3.16
N THR A 190 24.70 -6.40 -2.53
CA THR A 190 24.70 -6.64 -1.08
C THR A 190 24.93 -8.14 -0.88
N PRO A 191 25.81 -8.56 0.04
CA PRO A 191 26.45 -9.87 -0.03
C PRO A 191 25.44 -11.01 0.13
N ALA A 192 25.46 -11.90 -0.86
CA ALA A 192 24.81 -13.20 -0.79
C ALA A 192 25.48 -14.02 0.33
N VAL A 193 24.72 -14.32 1.37
CA VAL A 193 24.95 -15.53 2.16
C VAL A 193 24.63 -16.69 1.22
N ALA A 194 25.65 -17.22 0.57
CA ALA A 194 25.57 -18.45 -0.18
C ALA A 194 25.27 -19.59 0.79
N SER A 195 23.97 -19.90 0.96
CA SER A 195 23.57 -21.20 1.44
C SER A 195 23.69 -22.16 0.26
N THR A 196 24.82 -22.85 0.16
CA THR A 196 25.02 -23.98 -0.75
C THR A 196 24.15 -25.14 -0.29
N ASN A 197 22.85 -25.06 -0.57
CA ASN A 197 22.02 -26.25 -0.64
C ASN A 197 22.19 -26.83 -2.03
N THR A 198 23.15 -27.75 -2.16
CA THR A 198 23.19 -28.71 -3.26
C THR A 198 21.92 -29.54 -3.15
N SER A 199 20.81 -29.04 -3.70
CA SER A 199 19.57 -29.77 -3.69
C SER A 199 19.75 -31.05 -4.54
N PRO A 200 19.31 -32.22 -4.03
CA PRO A 200 19.40 -33.48 -4.76
C PRO A 200 18.44 -33.54 -5.96
N TYR A 201 17.60 -32.53 -6.12
CA TYR A 201 16.53 -32.48 -7.10
C TYR A 201 17.06 -32.03 -8.48
N ARG A 202 16.48 -32.59 -9.55
CA ARG A 202 16.80 -32.29 -10.94
C ARG A 202 15.49 -32.21 -11.73
N CYS A 203 15.45 -31.36 -12.74
CA CYS A 203 14.31 -31.28 -13.63
C CYS A 203 14.24 -32.54 -14.49
N ASP A 204 13.31 -33.44 -14.16
CA ASP A 204 13.10 -34.74 -14.82
C ASP A 204 11.80 -34.77 -15.65
N GLY A 205 11.19 -33.60 -15.87
CA GLY A 205 9.97 -33.45 -16.67
C GLY A 205 8.67 -33.61 -15.89
N ARG A 206 8.72 -33.79 -14.56
CA ARG A 206 7.53 -33.77 -13.70
C ARG A 206 6.93 -32.37 -13.60
N THR A 207 5.60 -32.28 -13.71
CA THR A 207 4.88 -31.00 -13.78
C THR A 207 3.73 -30.87 -12.78
N HIS A 208 3.23 -31.98 -12.23
CA HIS A 208 2.06 -31.99 -11.34
C HIS A 208 2.42 -32.44 -9.91
N CYS A 209 1.60 -32.01 -8.94
CA CYS A 209 1.82 -32.26 -7.51
C CYS A 209 1.89 -33.72 -7.10
N SER A 210 1.07 -34.57 -7.72
CA SER A 210 1.02 -36.01 -7.43
C SER A 210 2.35 -36.72 -7.73
N GLN A 211 3.25 -36.07 -8.46
CA GLN A 211 4.56 -36.60 -8.83
C GLN A 211 5.68 -36.14 -7.88
N MET A 212 5.40 -35.24 -6.93
CA MET A 212 6.36 -34.72 -5.95
C MET A 212 6.29 -35.51 -4.63
N ASN A 213 7.44 -35.81 -4.03
CA ASN A 213 7.54 -36.56 -2.78
C ASN A 213 7.62 -35.65 -1.54
N SER A 214 8.02 -34.39 -1.72
CA SER A 214 8.10 -33.42 -0.63
C SER A 214 7.76 -32.00 -1.09
N TYR A 215 7.38 -31.15 -0.13
CA TYR A 215 7.13 -29.73 -0.37
C TYR A 215 8.40 -28.99 -0.85
N GLU A 216 9.56 -29.34 -0.31
CA GLU A 216 10.85 -28.76 -0.72
C GLU A 216 11.24 -29.12 -2.15
N GLU A 217 10.96 -30.36 -2.58
CA GLU A 217 11.12 -30.79 -3.97
C GLU A 217 10.20 -29.98 -4.89
N ALA A 218 8.92 -29.82 -4.52
CA ALA A 218 7.98 -29.04 -5.31
C ALA A 218 8.37 -27.54 -5.39
N LEU A 219 8.90 -26.96 -4.32
CA LEU A 219 9.45 -25.60 -4.32
C LEU A 219 10.67 -25.47 -5.23
N PHE A 220 11.52 -26.49 -5.27
CA PHE A 220 12.66 -26.51 -6.19
C PHE A 220 12.18 -26.52 -7.64
N PHE A 221 11.17 -27.32 -7.99
CA PHE A 221 10.67 -27.42 -9.35
C PHE A 221 10.04 -26.10 -9.85
N ILE A 222 9.22 -25.41 -9.05
CA ILE A 222 8.66 -24.08 -9.44
C ILE A 222 9.77 -23.06 -9.74
N ARG A 223 10.86 -23.10 -8.97
CA ARG A 223 11.93 -22.10 -9.05
C ARG A 223 12.97 -22.41 -10.14
N ASN A 224 13.17 -23.69 -10.48
CA ASN A 224 14.30 -24.12 -11.30
C ASN A 224 13.91 -24.89 -12.56
N CYS A 225 12.67 -25.35 -12.71
CA CYS A 225 12.25 -26.20 -13.82
C CYS A 225 11.21 -25.51 -14.73
N PRO A 226 11.33 -25.63 -16.06
CA PRO A 226 10.34 -25.09 -17.00
C PRO A 226 9.06 -25.94 -17.01
N ASN A 227 7.93 -25.33 -17.38
CA ASN A 227 6.62 -25.98 -17.61
C ASN A 227 5.95 -26.63 -16.38
N THR A 228 6.24 -26.15 -15.16
CA THR A 228 5.60 -26.66 -13.94
C THR A 228 4.15 -26.18 -13.79
N GLN A 229 3.23 -27.11 -13.49
CA GLN A 229 1.79 -26.87 -13.30
C GLN A 229 1.34 -27.29 -11.89
N MET A 230 2.10 -26.87 -10.88
CA MET A 230 1.93 -27.28 -9.48
C MET A 230 1.57 -26.13 -8.53
N ASN A 231 1.61 -24.89 -9.03
CA ASN A 231 1.22 -23.66 -8.34
C ASN A 231 0.06 -23.06 -9.12
N GLY A 232 -1.16 -23.49 -8.80
CA GLY A 232 -2.36 -23.21 -9.58
C GLY A 232 -2.85 -21.77 -9.46
N ASP A 233 -2.57 -21.13 -8.34
CA ASP A 233 -2.92 -19.76 -7.98
C ASP A 233 -1.73 -18.78 -8.08
N HIS A 234 -0.55 -19.29 -8.45
CA HIS A 234 0.68 -18.52 -8.68
C HIS A 234 1.18 -17.72 -7.47
N ASP A 235 0.82 -18.13 -6.26
CA ASP A 235 1.18 -17.48 -4.99
C ASP A 235 2.61 -17.81 -4.52
N GLY A 236 3.21 -18.83 -5.11
CA GLY A 236 4.58 -19.29 -4.83
C GLY A 236 4.63 -20.53 -3.93
N GLN A 237 3.48 -21.05 -3.52
CA GLN A 237 3.33 -22.26 -2.73
C GLN A 237 2.87 -23.43 -3.61
N PRO A 238 3.77 -24.39 -3.91
CA PRO A 238 3.39 -25.59 -4.65
C PRO A 238 2.48 -26.47 -3.80
N CYS A 239 1.52 -27.12 -4.46
CA CYS A 239 0.92 -28.34 -3.93
C CYS A 239 0.29 -28.20 -2.53
N GLU A 240 -0.28 -27.03 -2.25
CA GLU A 240 -1.08 -26.68 -1.06
C GLU A 240 -2.07 -27.78 -0.64
N ARG A 241 -2.68 -28.48 -1.60
CA ARG A 241 -3.66 -29.54 -1.34
C ARG A 241 -3.04 -30.86 -0.89
N GLN A 242 -1.77 -31.10 -1.24
CA GLN A 242 -1.05 -32.36 -0.99
C GLN A 242 -0.14 -32.25 0.23
N PHE A 243 0.58 -31.14 0.36
CA PHE A 243 1.41 -30.83 1.51
C PHE A 243 0.71 -29.73 2.30
N ARG A 244 -0.25 -30.12 3.14
CA ARG A 244 -0.94 -29.18 4.04
C ARG A 244 0.09 -28.54 4.96
N HIS A 245 0.41 -27.27 4.73
CA HIS A 245 1.24 -26.44 5.60
C HIS A 245 0.41 -25.30 6.18
#